data_AF-A0A7J2LWU1-F1
#
_entry.id   AF-A0A7J2LWU1-F1
#
_cell.length_a   1.000
_cell.length_b   1.000
_cell.length_c   1.000
_cell.angle_alpha   90.00
_cell.angle_beta   90.00
_cell.angle_gamma   90.00
#
_symmetry.space_group_name_H-M   'P 1'
#
loop_
_entity.id
_entity.type
_entity.pdbx_description
1 polymer ?
#
loop_
_entity_poly.entity_id
_entity_poly.type
_entity_poly.pdbx_seq_one_letter_code
_entity_poly.pdbx_strand_id
1 'polypeptide(L)'
;MVAVAWVNALRVKGPAVSLSPEELEALLQKTPMGQRVDAAVRWLENLARQVEREYEKRAGWVGLMHGVLGVGISYFLFGSNFVWGVLALATTDVASALVGASLGRRRMPFASASTVEGTLAGFLVFLPIASLHWTPLQAVLLAAAAAFSEAYGVEDNLEVPFAVSLVAWLMTRLA
;
A
#
# COMPACT_ATOMS: atom_id res chain seq x y z
N MET A 1 -11.57 8.53 28.27
CA MET A 1 -12.28 8.01 27.06
C MET A 1 -12.43 6.47 26.99
N VAL A 2 -11.39 5.65 27.15
CA VAL A 2 -11.52 4.17 27.09
C VAL A 2 -12.18 3.59 28.35
N ALA A 3 -11.95 4.20 29.53
CA ALA A 3 -12.69 3.89 30.75
C ALA A 3 -14.21 4.05 30.55
N VAL A 4 -14.63 5.09 29.83
CA VAL A 4 -16.04 5.32 29.46
C VAL A 4 -16.58 4.22 28.53
N ALA A 5 -15.77 3.73 27.59
CA ALA A 5 -16.15 2.62 26.71
C ALA A 5 -16.31 1.29 27.47
N TRP A 6 -15.39 0.98 28.39
CA TRP A 6 -15.47 -0.20 29.27
C TRP A 6 -16.68 -0.14 30.20
N VAL A 7 -16.99 1.05 30.71
CA VAL A 7 -18.13 1.29 31.59
C VAL A 7 -19.45 1.19 30.83
N ASN A 8 -19.51 1.68 29.60
CA ASN A 8 -20.66 1.44 28.73
C ASN A 8 -20.85 -0.05 28.42
N ALA A 9 -19.78 -0.82 28.20
CA ALA A 9 -19.85 -2.26 28.01
C ALA A 9 -20.33 -3.01 29.27
N LEU A 10 -19.93 -2.55 30.47
CA LEU A 10 -20.40 -3.09 31.75
C LEU A 10 -21.86 -2.72 32.05
N ARG A 11 -22.32 -1.53 31.63
CA ARG A 11 -23.73 -1.11 31.69
C ARG A 11 -24.66 -2.00 30.87
N VAL A 12 -24.18 -2.55 29.76
CA VAL A 12 -24.96 -3.46 28.89
C VAL A 12 -25.15 -4.84 29.53
N LYS A 13 -24.34 -5.24 30.53
CA LYS A 13 -24.37 -6.60 31.12
C LYS A 13 -24.47 -6.66 32.66
N GLY A 14 -24.52 -5.55 33.39
CA GLY A 14 -24.51 -5.52 34.87
C GLY A 14 -25.45 -4.48 35.51
N PRO A 15 -25.63 -4.51 36.84
CA PRO A 15 -26.58 -3.64 37.55
C PRO A 15 -26.29 -2.16 37.27
N ALA A 16 -27.36 -1.40 37.02
CA ALA A 16 -27.29 0.00 36.59
C ALA A 16 -26.68 0.90 37.67
N VAL A 17 -25.36 1.08 37.61
CA VAL A 17 -24.68 2.11 38.38
C VAL A 17 -24.98 3.46 37.72
N SER A 18 -25.65 4.35 38.45
CA SER A 18 -26.14 5.66 38.00
C SER A 18 -25.08 6.76 38.06
N LEU A 19 -23.79 6.41 37.92
CA LEU A 19 -22.70 7.38 37.86
C LEU A 19 -22.55 7.89 36.42
N SER A 20 -22.36 9.19 36.25
CA SER A 20 -22.01 9.74 34.94
C SER A 20 -20.60 9.26 34.55
N PRO A 21 -20.29 9.12 33.25
CA PRO A 21 -18.95 8.73 32.80
C PRO A 21 -17.82 9.59 33.38
N GLU A 22 -18.10 10.88 33.58
CA GLU A 22 -17.17 11.87 34.11
C GLU A 22 -16.96 11.70 35.63
N GLU A 23 -18.02 11.43 36.39
CA GLU A 23 -17.95 11.15 37.83
C GLU A 23 -17.18 9.86 38.12
N LEU A 24 -17.36 8.85 37.27
CA LEU A 24 -16.67 7.57 37.39
C LEU A 24 -15.20 7.68 37.02
N GLU A 25 -14.86 8.44 35.97
CA GLU A 25 -13.47 8.74 35.61
C GLU A 25 -12.78 9.52 36.74
N ALA A 26 -13.47 10.47 37.38
CA ALA A 26 -12.97 11.20 38.55
C ALA A 26 -12.79 10.30 39.80
N LEU A 27 -13.69 9.33 40.02
CA LEU A 27 -13.58 8.34 41.11
C LEU A 27 -12.45 7.34 40.87
N LEU A 28 -12.31 6.85 39.65
CA LEU A 28 -11.24 5.94 39.26
C LEU A 28 -9.88 6.63 39.37
N GLN A 29 -9.74 7.88 38.92
CA GLN A 29 -8.49 8.64 39.05
C GLN A 29 -8.06 8.89 40.50
N LYS A 30 -9.03 8.98 41.43
CA LYS A 30 -8.76 9.15 42.87
C LYS A 30 -8.37 7.85 43.58
N THR A 31 -8.60 6.69 42.96
CA THR A 31 -8.27 5.40 43.59
C THR A 31 -6.93 4.85 43.08
N PRO A 32 -6.15 4.19 43.94
CA PRO A 32 -4.92 3.51 43.53
C PRO A 32 -5.16 2.48 42.43
N MET A 33 -6.38 1.91 42.38
CA MET A 33 -6.78 0.92 41.38
C MET A 33 -7.01 1.54 40.00
N GLY A 34 -7.68 2.69 39.90
CA GLY A 34 -7.88 3.35 38.61
C GLY A 34 -6.57 3.90 38.02
N GLN A 35 -5.65 4.38 38.85
CA GLN A 35 -4.30 4.76 38.39
C GLN A 35 -3.53 3.56 37.82
N ARG A 36 -3.67 2.38 38.41
CA ARG A 36 -3.05 1.14 37.89
C ARG A 36 -3.67 0.68 36.58
N VAL A 37 -4.99 0.83 36.42
CA VAL A 37 -5.70 0.53 35.16
C VAL A 37 -5.26 1.48 34.06
N ASP A 38 -5.22 2.79 34.31
CA ASP A 38 -4.74 3.78 33.33
C ASP A 38 -3.29 3.54 32.94
N ALA A 39 -2.43 3.18 33.89
CA ALA A 39 -1.05 2.83 33.61
C ALA A 39 -0.94 1.58 32.71
N ALA A 40 -1.77 0.56 32.97
CA ALA A 40 -1.82 -0.65 32.15
C ALA A 40 -2.33 -0.38 30.72
N VAL A 41 -3.35 0.47 30.57
CA VAL A 41 -3.89 0.87 29.25
C VAL A 41 -2.84 1.66 28.47
N ARG A 42 -2.20 2.65 29.09
CA ARG A 42 -1.12 3.42 28.44
C ARG A 42 0.05 2.53 28.04
N TRP A 43 0.38 1.55 28.85
CA TRP A 43 1.41 0.55 28.52
C TRP A 43 1.02 -0.28 27.30
N LEU A 44 -0.23 -0.76 27.22
CA LEU A 44 -0.74 -1.48 26.05
C LEU A 44 -0.76 -0.63 24.78
N GLU A 45 -1.20 0.63 24.86
CA GLU A 45 -1.18 1.56 23.73
C GLU A 45 0.24 1.83 23.22
N ASN A 46 1.21 1.91 24.14
CA ASN A 46 2.62 2.07 23.78
C ASN A 46 3.18 0.83 23.09
N LEU A 47 2.81 -0.37 23.55
CA LEU A 47 3.19 -1.62 22.88
C LEU A 47 2.57 -1.71 21.49
N ALA A 48 1.28 -1.40 21.35
CA ALA A 48 0.61 -1.40 20.05
C ALA A 48 1.32 -0.48 19.06
N ARG A 49 1.66 0.76 19.47
CA ARG A 49 2.41 1.71 18.64
C ARG A 49 3.82 1.23 18.29
N GLN A 50 4.51 0.57 19.21
CA GLN A 50 5.84 0.00 18.93
C GLN A 50 5.75 -1.13 17.90
N VAL A 51 4.76 -1.99 18.03
CA VAL A 51 4.50 -3.09 17.09
C VAL A 51 4.14 -2.55 15.70
N GLU A 52 3.25 -1.55 15.60
CA GLU A 52 2.90 -0.89 14.32
C GLU A 52 4.14 -0.28 13.64
N ARG A 53 4.97 0.45 14.40
CA ARG A 53 6.17 1.09 13.86
C ARG A 53 7.23 0.08 13.41
N GLU A 54 7.36 -1.05 14.08
CA GLU A 54 8.22 -2.14 13.60
C GLU A 54 7.65 -2.83 12.36
N TYR A 55 6.34 -2.98 12.29
CA TYR A 55 5.65 -3.57 11.15
C TYR A 55 5.78 -2.71 9.90
N GLU A 56 5.54 -1.39 10.00
CA GLU A 56 5.75 -0.44 8.90
C GLU A 56 7.18 -0.48 8.36
N LYS A 57 8.17 -0.53 9.26
CA LYS A 57 9.57 -0.70 8.87
C LYS A 57 9.80 -2.01 8.12
N ARG A 58 9.30 -3.12 8.66
CA ARG A 58 9.45 -4.45 8.02
C ARG A 58 8.77 -4.50 6.66
N ALA A 59 7.56 -3.96 6.53
CA ALA A 59 6.82 -3.90 5.28
C ALA A 59 7.58 -3.08 4.24
N GLY A 60 8.12 -1.92 4.62
CA GLY A 60 8.94 -1.10 3.73
C GLY A 60 10.23 -1.79 3.27
N TRP A 61 10.92 -2.51 4.17
CA TRP A 61 12.10 -3.29 3.80
C TRP A 61 11.78 -4.46 2.86
N VAL A 62 10.64 -5.12 3.04
CA VAL A 62 10.19 -6.22 2.17
C VAL A 62 9.90 -5.71 0.77
N GLY A 63 9.14 -4.61 0.63
CA GLY A 63 8.88 -3.98 -0.67
C GLY A 63 10.16 -3.54 -1.37
N LEU A 64 11.11 -2.93 -0.63
CA LEU A 64 12.42 -2.57 -1.18
C LEU A 64 13.19 -3.79 -1.71
N MET A 65 13.17 -4.90 -0.97
CA MET A 65 13.81 -6.15 -1.41
C MET A 65 13.16 -6.73 -2.67
N HIS A 66 11.82 -6.72 -2.76
CA HIS A 66 11.13 -7.11 -3.99
C HIS A 66 11.50 -6.21 -5.16
N GLY A 67 11.62 -4.90 -4.95
CA GLY A 67 12.08 -3.95 -5.97
C GLY A 67 13.49 -4.26 -6.45
N VAL A 68 14.43 -4.46 -5.54
CA VAL A 68 15.82 -4.82 -5.87
C VAL A 68 15.88 -6.15 -6.63
N LEU A 69 15.11 -7.16 -6.19
CA LEU A 69 15.06 -8.45 -6.87
C LEU A 69 14.40 -8.37 -8.24
N GLY A 70 13.28 -7.68 -8.38
CA GLY A 70 12.57 -7.48 -9.65
C GLY A 70 13.44 -6.79 -10.68
N VAL A 71 14.09 -5.69 -10.29
CA VAL A 71 15.04 -4.96 -11.14
C VAL A 71 16.27 -5.84 -11.46
N GLY A 72 16.82 -6.54 -10.47
CA GLY A 72 17.98 -7.41 -10.65
C GLY A 72 17.70 -8.55 -11.63
N ILE A 73 16.60 -9.29 -11.44
CA ILE A 73 16.17 -10.36 -12.35
C ILE A 73 15.95 -9.81 -13.76
N SER A 74 15.29 -8.66 -13.88
CA SER A 74 15.04 -8.00 -15.17
C SER A 74 16.33 -7.64 -15.88
N TYR A 75 17.32 -7.10 -15.17
CA TYR A 75 18.63 -6.79 -15.72
C TYR A 75 19.36 -8.05 -16.21
N PHE A 76 19.40 -9.11 -15.40
CA PHE A 76 20.10 -10.34 -15.77
C PHE A 76 19.48 -11.03 -16.98
N LEU A 77 18.14 -11.00 -17.13
CA LEU A 77 17.45 -11.68 -18.21
C LEU A 77 17.32 -10.83 -19.48
N PHE A 78 17.11 -9.52 -19.35
CA PHE A 78 16.72 -8.66 -20.47
C PHE A 78 17.78 -7.61 -20.86
N GLY A 79 18.91 -7.57 -20.14
CA GLY A 79 20.00 -6.64 -20.42
C GLY A 79 19.54 -5.20 -20.33
N SER A 80 19.90 -4.35 -21.30
CA SER A 80 19.57 -2.92 -21.32
C SER A 80 18.06 -2.62 -21.33
N ASN A 81 17.21 -3.56 -21.74
CA ASN A 81 15.76 -3.37 -21.75
C ASN A 81 15.16 -3.22 -20.35
N PHE A 82 15.89 -3.61 -19.29
CA PHE A 82 15.44 -3.48 -17.90
C PHE A 82 15.12 -2.03 -17.49
N VAL A 83 15.74 -1.06 -18.16
CA VAL A 83 15.54 0.37 -17.90
C VAL A 83 14.06 0.75 -18.07
N TRP A 84 13.35 0.14 -19.02
CA TRP A 84 11.92 0.39 -19.21
C TRP A 84 11.08 -0.12 -18.04
N GLY A 85 11.45 -1.27 -17.46
CA GLY A 85 10.82 -1.77 -16.24
C GLY A 85 11.07 -0.88 -15.02
N VAL A 86 12.28 -0.35 -14.86
CA VAL A 86 12.61 0.60 -13.79
C VAL A 86 11.81 1.89 -13.94
N LEU A 87 11.73 2.45 -15.16
CA LEU A 87 10.96 3.66 -15.43
C LEU A 87 9.47 3.44 -15.19
N ALA A 88 8.92 2.29 -15.59
CA ALA A 88 7.54 1.92 -15.31
C ALA A 88 7.29 1.84 -13.80
N LEU A 89 8.12 1.10 -13.05
CA LEU A 89 7.97 0.99 -11.60
C LEU A 89 8.01 2.37 -10.92
N ALA A 90 8.96 3.23 -11.31
CA ALA A 90 9.11 4.56 -10.71
C ALA A 90 7.94 5.53 -11.03
N THR A 91 7.13 5.26 -12.06
CA THR A 91 6.13 6.21 -12.56
C THR A 91 4.71 5.66 -12.48
N THR A 92 4.47 4.45 -12.98
CA THR A 92 3.16 3.80 -13.01
C THR A 92 2.66 3.53 -11.60
N ASP A 93 3.47 2.97 -10.71
CA ASP A 93 3.07 2.67 -9.33
C ASP A 93 2.69 3.96 -8.58
N VAL A 94 3.59 4.94 -8.55
CA VAL A 94 3.37 6.23 -7.89
C VAL A 94 2.10 6.93 -8.40
N ALA A 95 1.90 6.97 -9.73
CA ALA A 95 0.72 7.59 -10.32
C ALA A 95 -0.56 6.81 -10.00
N SER A 96 -0.53 5.48 -10.08
CA SER A 96 -1.69 4.62 -9.82
C SER A 96 -2.10 4.68 -8.36
N ALA A 97 -1.15 4.66 -7.43
CA ALA A 97 -1.41 4.82 -6.01
C ALA A 97 -1.98 6.21 -5.68
N LEU A 98 -1.38 7.29 -6.21
CA LEU A 98 -1.81 8.66 -5.94
C LEU A 98 -3.22 8.93 -6.47
N VAL A 99 -3.49 8.60 -7.73
CA VAL A 99 -4.81 8.81 -8.34
C VAL A 99 -5.83 7.81 -7.79
N GLY A 100 -5.43 6.56 -7.58
CA GLY A 100 -6.30 5.55 -7.01
C GLY A 100 -6.78 5.88 -5.59
N ALA A 101 -5.91 6.46 -4.76
CA ALA A 101 -6.26 6.89 -3.40
C ALA A 101 -7.12 8.17 -3.38
N SER A 102 -6.92 9.09 -4.32
CA SER A 102 -7.60 10.40 -4.31
C SER A 102 -8.89 10.45 -5.13
N LEU A 103 -8.92 9.77 -6.28
CA LEU A 103 -10.01 9.82 -7.26
C LEU A 103 -10.59 8.44 -7.59
N GLY A 104 -10.03 7.35 -7.06
CA GLY A 104 -10.48 6.00 -7.32
C GLY A 104 -11.92 5.75 -6.86
N ARG A 105 -12.81 5.45 -7.81
CA ARG A 105 -14.22 5.17 -7.54
C ARG A 105 -14.61 3.77 -7.96
N ARG A 106 -14.01 3.27 -9.05
CA ARG A 106 -14.34 1.96 -9.61
C ARG A 106 -13.17 1.00 -9.40
N ARG A 107 -13.42 -0.13 -8.73
CA ARG A 107 -12.42 -1.19 -8.61
C ARG A 107 -12.17 -1.86 -9.96
N MET A 108 -10.92 -2.24 -10.22
CA MET A 108 -10.60 -3.09 -11.36
C MET A 108 -11.23 -4.48 -11.17
N PRO A 109 -11.85 -5.07 -12.20
CA PRO A 109 -12.43 -6.41 -12.10
C PRO A 109 -11.34 -7.42 -11.74
N PHE A 110 -11.58 -8.28 -10.74
CA PHE A 110 -10.65 -9.30 -10.23
C PHE A 110 -9.36 -8.78 -9.55
N ALA A 111 -9.14 -7.47 -9.51
CA ALA A 111 -8.06 -6.88 -8.73
C ALA A 111 -8.46 -6.75 -7.25
N SER A 112 -7.50 -6.94 -6.35
CA SER A 112 -7.70 -6.86 -4.90
C SER A 112 -7.86 -5.42 -4.42
N ALA A 113 -6.99 -4.51 -4.88
CA ALA A 113 -6.94 -3.13 -4.41
C ALA A 113 -6.96 -2.07 -5.53
N SER A 114 -6.56 -2.39 -6.75
CA SER A 114 -6.43 -1.36 -7.79
C SER A 114 -7.77 -0.81 -8.28
N THR A 115 -7.76 0.45 -8.71
CA THR A 115 -8.93 1.15 -9.25
C THR A 115 -8.72 1.45 -10.73
N VAL A 116 -9.82 1.53 -11.48
CA VAL A 116 -9.79 1.85 -12.92
C VAL A 116 -9.14 3.21 -13.14
N GLU A 117 -9.44 4.19 -12.27
CA GLU A 117 -8.84 5.52 -12.35
C GLU A 117 -7.34 5.50 -12.05
N GLY A 118 -6.90 4.73 -11.06
CA GLY A 118 -5.48 4.55 -10.74
C GLY A 118 -4.72 3.89 -11.89
N THR A 119 -5.18 2.74 -12.36
CA THR A 119 -4.56 2.01 -13.48
C THR A 119 -4.50 2.87 -14.75
N LEU A 120 -5.56 3.64 -15.05
CA LEU A 120 -5.55 4.56 -16.19
C LEU A 120 -4.54 5.69 -15.99
N ALA A 121 -4.37 6.21 -14.78
CA ALA A 121 -3.34 7.21 -14.49
C ALA A 121 -1.93 6.65 -14.68
N GLY A 122 -1.65 5.45 -14.16
CA GLY A 122 -0.37 4.77 -14.39
C GLY A 122 -0.05 4.58 -15.87
N PHE A 123 -1.04 4.12 -16.64
CA PHE A 123 -0.94 4.02 -18.10
C PHE A 123 -0.63 5.36 -18.76
N LEU A 124 -1.41 6.40 -18.46
CA LEU A 124 -1.30 7.72 -19.10
C LEU A 124 -0.02 8.47 -18.73
N VAL A 125 0.55 8.21 -17.55
CA VAL A 125 1.83 8.80 -17.13
C VAL A 125 3.01 8.10 -17.81
N PHE A 126 2.97 6.78 -17.95
CA PHE A 126 4.10 6.05 -18.55
C PHE A 126 4.09 6.10 -20.08
N LEU A 127 2.92 6.19 -20.72
CA LEU A 127 2.78 6.28 -22.18
C LEU A 127 3.64 7.37 -22.84
N PRO A 128 3.63 8.65 -22.41
CA PRO A 128 4.48 9.67 -23.02
C PRO A 128 5.97 9.39 -22.83
N ILE A 129 6.37 8.76 -21.71
CA ILE A 129 7.77 8.38 -21.45
C ILE A 129 8.21 7.31 -22.45
N ALA A 130 7.40 6.26 -22.64
CA ALA A 130 7.68 5.22 -23.63
C ALA A 130 7.68 5.78 -25.06
N SER A 131 6.81 6.75 -25.35
CA SER A 131 6.69 7.37 -26.69
C SER A 131 7.93 8.19 -27.11
N LEU A 132 8.84 8.51 -26.18
CA LEU A 132 10.11 9.18 -26.51
C LEU A 132 11.08 8.31 -27.31
N HIS A 133 10.93 6.98 -27.21
CA HIS A 133 11.85 6.03 -27.84
C HIS A 133 11.14 5.02 -28.75
N TRP A 134 9.91 4.67 -28.43
CA TRP A 134 9.17 3.60 -29.11
C TRP A 134 8.13 4.15 -30.08
N THR A 135 7.77 3.36 -31.09
CA THR A 135 6.63 3.69 -31.97
C THR A 135 5.33 3.78 -31.16
N PRO A 136 4.28 4.48 -31.65
CA PRO A 136 3.04 4.66 -30.90
C PRO A 136 2.42 3.33 -30.42
N LEU A 137 2.44 2.29 -31.27
CA LEU A 137 1.91 0.98 -30.89
C LEU A 137 2.75 0.32 -29.79
N GLN A 138 4.08 0.35 -29.91
CA GLN A 138 4.99 -0.21 -28.91
C GLN A 138 4.90 0.54 -27.57
N ALA A 139 4.77 1.86 -27.60
CA ALA A 139 4.58 2.69 -26.40
C ALA A 139 3.27 2.35 -25.68
N VAL A 140 2.17 2.16 -26.41
CA VAL A 140 0.88 1.70 -25.85
C VAL A 140 1.02 0.32 -25.23
N LEU A 141 1.72 -0.60 -25.89
CA LEU A 141 1.93 -1.95 -25.37
C LEU A 141 2.79 -1.95 -24.09
N LEU A 142 3.84 -1.13 -24.00
CA LEU A 142 4.63 -0.96 -22.78
C LEU A 142 3.83 -0.33 -21.65
N ALA A 143 3.06 0.72 -21.94
CA ALA A 143 2.17 1.36 -20.97
C ALA A 143 1.08 0.41 -20.46
N ALA A 144 0.50 -0.40 -21.35
CA ALA A 144 -0.46 -1.43 -20.98
C ALA A 144 0.19 -2.51 -20.11
N ALA A 145 1.38 -3.00 -20.47
CA ALA A 145 2.11 -3.98 -19.67
C ALA A 145 2.39 -3.46 -18.25
N ALA A 146 2.82 -2.21 -18.12
CA ALA A 146 3.06 -1.58 -16.81
C ALA A 146 1.77 -1.51 -15.98
N ALA A 147 0.71 -0.93 -16.55
CA ALA A 147 -0.55 -0.70 -15.86
C ALA A 147 -1.25 -2.01 -15.45
N PHE A 148 -1.24 -3.03 -16.31
CA PHE A 148 -1.83 -4.32 -15.96
C PHE A 148 -0.99 -5.11 -14.96
N SER A 149 0.34 -5.00 -15.01
CA SER A 149 1.20 -5.65 -14.02
C SER A 149 1.04 -5.01 -12.64
N GLU A 150 0.84 -3.69 -12.56
CA GLU A 150 0.47 -3.02 -11.30
C GLU A 150 -0.93 -3.45 -10.84
N ALA A 151 -1.91 -3.49 -11.73
CA ALA A 151 -3.31 -3.73 -11.34
C ALA A 151 -3.58 -5.18 -10.91
N TYR A 152 -2.86 -6.15 -11.48
CA TYR A 152 -3.09 -7.58 -11.31
C TYR A 152 -1.92 -8.33 -10.68
N GLY A 153 -0.82 -7.63 -10.42
CA GLY A 153 0.33 -8.19 -9.76
C GLY A 153 0.03 -8.64 -8.33
N VAL A 154 0.71 -9.70 -7.90
CA VAL A 154 0.76 -10.10 -6.49
C VAL A 154 1.76 -9.21 -5.72
N GLU A 155 2.86 -8.83 -6.37
CA GLU A 155 3.92 -7.95 -5.87
C GLU A 155 4.44 -7.09 -7.03
N ASP A 156 3.88 -5.88 -7.12
CA ASP A 156 4.17 -4.86 -8.13
C ASP A 156 5.67 -4.56 -8.29
N ASN A 157 6.41 -4.48 -7.18
CA ASN A 157 7.84 -4.20 -7.18
C ASN A 157 8.68 -5.30 -7.85
N LEU A 158 8.13 -6.51 -7.98
CA LEU A 158 8.77 -7.62 -8.69
C LEU A 158 8.26 -7.74 -10.13
N GLU A 159 6.94 -7.66 -10.31
CA GLU A 159 6.27 -8.01 -11.56
C GLU A 159 6.28 -6.88 -12.58
N VAL A 160 6.09 -5.63 -12.17
CA VAL A 160 6.16 -4.46 -13.07
C VAL A 160 7.51 -4.37 -13.78
N PRO A 161 8.66 -4.37 -13.07
CA PRO A 161 9.95 -4.31 -13.76
C PRO A 161 10.15 -5.52 -14.66
N PHE A 162 9.77 -6.73 -14.24
CA PHE A 162 9.91 -7.93 -15.05
C PHE A 162 9.08 -7.89 -16.34
N ALA A 163 7.77 -7.66 -16.23
CA ALA A 163 6.84 -7.74 -17.34
C ALA A 163 7.13 -6.66 -18.39
N VAL A 164 7.38 -5.43 -17.97
CA VAL A 164 7.68 -4.32 -18.90
C VAL A 164 9.01 -4.55 -19.59
N SER A 165 10.02 -5.05 -18.88
CA SER A 165 11.33 -5.39 -19.47
C SER A 165 11.23 -6.54 -20.46
N LEU A 166 10.41 -7.55 -20.17
CA LEU A 166 10.13 -8.65 -21.08
C LEU A 166 9.45 -8.15 -22.36
N VAL A 167 8.43 -7.30 -22.24
CA VAL A 167 7.72 -6.71 -23.39
C VAL A 167 8.67 -5.89 -24.24
N ALA A 168 9.47 -5.01 -23.64
CA ALA A 168 10.50 -4.24 -24.35
C ALA A 168 11.49 -5.16 -25.07
N TRP A 169 12.00 -6.18 -24.38
CA TRP A 169 12.93 -7.14 -24.94
C TRP A 169 12.33 -7.89 -26.14
N LEU A 170 11.09 -8.39 -26.03
CA LEU A 170 10.40 -9.07 -27.13
C LEU A 170 10.25 -8.16 -28.35
N MET A 171 9.89 -6.89 -28.15
CA MET A 171 9.78 -5.92 -29.24
C MET A 171 11.10 -5.70 -29.95
N THR A 172 12.23 -5.61 -29.23
CA THR A 172 13.56 -5.47 -29.87
C THR A 172 14.00 -6.71 -30.65
N ARG A 173 13.35 -7.87 -30.44
CA ARG A 173 13.67 -9.13 -31.13
C ARG A 173 12.74 -9.43 -32.29
N LEU A 174 11.56 -8.82 -32.31
CA LEU A 174 10.52 -9.04 -33.32
C LEU A 174 10.41 -7.89 -34.34
N ALA A 175 11.09 -6.77 -34.10
CA ALA A 175 11.24 -5.65 -35.03
C ALA A 175 12.44 -5.86 -35.96
#